data_AF-A0A954VDH1-F1
#
_entry.id   AF-A0A954VDH1-F1
#
_cell.length_a   1.000
_cell.length_b   1.000
_cell.length_c   1.000
_cell.angle_alpha   90.00
_cell.angle_beta   90.00
_cell.angle_gamma   90.00
#
_symmetry.space_group_name_H-M   'P 1'
#
loop_
_entity.id
_entity.type
_entity.pdbx_description
1 polymer ?
#
loop_
_entity_poly.entity_id
_entity_poly.type
_entity_poly.pdbx_seq_one_letter_code
_entity_poly.pdbx_strand_id
1 'polypeptide(L)'
;FLAIWLIFALAMAIMRIITDAVSKHQVRFKAPVEHVGRLLFPFLTGWVLVCLACASLHTAPLARTAFKGSFQPEYMSKNFLFLAPDRMWLGFVQSRSAGALSVNDPDASSPYPEDQGKRIFDPAGEFVAKYGQRRADLEALNEKNDSIRVKK
;
A
#
# COMPACT_ATOMS: atom_id res chain seq x y z
N PHE A 1 -1.45 -4.11 -9.04
CA PHE A 1 -2.64 -4.50 -8.26
C PHE A 1 -2.69 -5.99 -7.95
N LEU A 2 -3.00 -6.88 -8.90
CA LEU A 2 -3.20 -8.31 -8.63
C LEU A 2 -2.01 -9.00 -7.95
N ALA A 3 -0.79 -8.69 -8.41
CA ALA A 3 0.43 -9.23 -7.80
C ALA A 3 0.57 -8.87 -6.31
N ILE A 4 0.19 -7.64 -5.91
CA ILE A 4 0.24 -7.19 -4.51
C ILE A 4 -0.72 -8.02 -3.66
N TRP A 5 -1.95 -8.20 -4.14
CA TRP A 5 -2.96 -9.00 -3.44
C TRP A 5 -2.60 -10.47 -3.37
N LEU A 6 -1.98 -11.03 -4.42
CA LEU A 6 -1.52 -12.41 -4.43
C LEU A 6 -0.40 -12.63 -3.39
N ILE A 7 0.58 -11.74 -3.34
CA ILE A 7 1.66 -11.79 -2.35
C ILE A 7 1.09 -11.63 -0.93
N PHE A 8 0.16 -10.69 -0.73
CA PHE A 8 -0.50 -10.49 0.55
C PHE A 8 -1.27 -11.74 1.01
N ALA A 9 -2.10 -12.32 0.14
CA ALA A 9 -2.86 -13.52 0.45
C ALA A 9 -1.95 -14.71 0.79
N LEU A 10 -0.87 -14.89 0.01
CA LEU A 10 0.12 -15.94 0.27
C LEU A 10 0.84 -15.72 1.61
N ALA A 11 1.32 -14.51 1.88
CA ALA A 11 1.99 -14.18 3.14
C ALA A 11 1.07 -14.39 4.35
N MET A 12 -0.20 -13.96 4.25
CA MET A 12 -1.21 -14.17 5.29
C MET A 12 -1.51 -15.66 5.51
N ALA A 13 -1.61 -16.45 4.44
CA ALA A 13 -1.82 -17.90 4.56
C ALA A 13 -0.63 -18.58 5.26
N ILE A 14 0.60 -18.24 4.89
CA ILE A 14 1.81 -18.76 5.54
C ILE A 14 1.84 -18.36 7.02
N MET A 15 1.63 -17.08 7.33
CA MET A 15 1.60 -16.58 8.72
C MET A 15 0.50 -17.26 9.55
N ARG A 16 -0.67 -17.51 8.95
CA ARG A 16 -1.77 -18.23 9.59
C ARG A 16 -1.35 -19.66 9.94
N ILE A 17 -0.76 -20.39 8.99
CA ILE A 17 -0.28 -21.76 9.20
C ILE A 17 0.78 -21.80 10.31
N ILE A 18 1.76 -20.89 10.27
CA ILE A 18 2.81 -20.80 11.30
C ILE A 18 2.20 -20.50 12.67
N THR A 19 1.26 -19.56 12.74
CA THR A 19 0.60 -19.18 14.00
C THR A 19 -0.17 -20.35 14.59
N ASP A 20 -0.91 -21.09 13.76
CA ASP A 20 -1.67 -22.27 14.20
C ASP A 20 -0.74 -23.41 14.65
N ALA A 21 0.43 -23.55 14.02
CA ALA A 21 1.44 -24.53 14.40
C ALA A 21 2.13 -24.21 15.73
N VAL A 22 2.41 -22.91 15.98
CA VAL A 22 3.11 -22.44 17.19
C VAL A 22 2.14 -22.33 18.37
N SER A 23 0.92 -21.87 18.16
CA SER A 23 -0.06 -21.59 19.21
C SER A 23 -1.06 -22.74 19.41
N LYS A 24 -0.56 -23.93 19.75
CA LYS A 24 -1.40 -25.14 19.96
C LYS A 24 -2.40 -25.02 21.10
N HIS A 25 -2.14 -24.15 22.08
CA HIS A 25 -2.97 -23.99 23.26
C HIS A 25 -3.47 -22.55 23.39
N GLN A 26 -4.76 -22.42 23.73
CA GLN A 26 -5.36 -21.11 24.01
C GLN A 26 -4.88 -20.58 25.35
N VAL A 27 -4.26 -19.40 25.34
CA VAL A 27 -3.88 -18.70 26.56
C VAL A 27 -5.14 -18.12 27.20
N ARG A 28 -5.45 -18.53 28.42
CA ARG A 28 -6.57 -17.98 29.20
C ARG A 28 -6.15 -16.67 29.84
N PHE A 29 -6.70 -15.57 29.36
CA PHE A 29 -6.50 -14.25 29.93
C PHE A 29 -7.56 -13.95 31.00
N LYS A 30 -7.31 -12.94 31.84
CA LYS A 30 -8.34 -12.39 32.73
C LYS A 30 -9.41 -11.69 31.90
N ALA A 31 -10.68 -11.80 32.30
CA ALA A 31 -11.83 -11.26 31.57
C ALA A 31 -11.66 -9.82 31.00
N PRO A 32 -11.14 -8.81 31.75
CA PRO A 32 -10.97 -7.48 31.17
C PRO A 32 -9.96 -7.44 30.01
N VAL A 33 -8.87 -8.20 30.11
CA VAL A 33 -7.85 -8.28 29.06
C VAL A 33 -8.39 -8.99 27.84
N GLU A 34 -9.17 -10.05 28.04
CA GLU A 34 -9.82 -10.79 26.95
C GLU A 34 -10.80 -9.90 26.16
N HIS A 35 -11.64 -9.13 26.85
CA HIS A 35 -12.59 -8.22 26.20
C HIS A 35 -11.90 -7.11 25.40
N VAL A 36 -10.87 -6.48 25.97
CA VAL A 36 -10.12 -5.43 25.28
C VAL A 36 -9.37 -6.00 24.07
N GLY A 37 -8.68 -7.14 24.24
CA GLY A 37 -7.95 -7.78 23.15
C GLY A 37 -8.88 -8.16 21.98
N ARG A 38 -10.05 -8.72 22.30
CA ARG A 38 -11.04 -9.14 21.28
C ARG A 38 -11.57 -7.98 20.44
N LEU A 39 -11.58 -6.75 20.96
CA LEU A 39 -11.99 -5.57 20.19
C LEU A 39 -10.80 -4.91 19.48
N LEU A 40 -9.69 -4.74 20.20
CA LEU A 40 -8.55 -3.96 19.73
C LEU A 40 -7.81 -4.64 18.56
N PHE A 41 -7.51 -5.94 18.66
CA PHE A 41 -6.72 -6.62 17.64
C PHE A 41 -7.42 -6.72 16.29
N PRO A 42 -8.72 -7.07 16.19
CA PRO A 42 -9.42 -7.04 14.91
C PRO A 42 -9.52 -5.65 14.32
N PHE A 43 -9.73 -4.62 15.16
CA PHE A 43 -9.78 -3.23 14.70
C PHE A 43 -8.44 -2.79 14.08
N LEU A 44 -7.33 -3.02 14.77
CA LEU A 44 -5.99 -2.69 14.25
C LEU A 44 -5.67 -3.48 12.98
N THR A 45 -6.02 -4.76 12.95
CA THR A 45 -5.81 -5.62 11.77
C THR A 45 -6.64 -5.13 10.57
N GLY A 46 -7.90 -4.79 10.80
CA GLY A 46 -8.77 -4.19 9.78
C GLY A 46 -8.24 -2.84 9.29
N TRP A 47 -7.71 -2.01 10.20
CA TRP A 47 -7.11 -0.74 9.82
C TRP A 47 -5.88 -0.91 8.93
N VAL A 48 -5.00 -1.86 9.25
CA VAL A 48 -3.86 -2.20 8.40
C VAL A 48 -4.31 -2.68 7.02
N LEU A 49 -5.37 -3.52 6.96
CA LEU A 49 -5.95 -3.96 5.70
C LEU A 49 -6.50 -2.80 4.87
N VAL A 50 -7.16 -1.82 5.49
CA VAL A 50 -7.63 -0.59 4.82
C VAL A 50 -6.45 0.19 4.24
N CYS A 51 -5.38 0.38 5.03
CA CYS A 51 -4.17 1.09 4.58
C CYS A 51 -3.54 0.41 3.36
N LEU A 52 -3.36 -0.92 3.41
CA LEU A 52 -2.86 -1.70 2.28
C LEU A 52 -3.81 -1.63 1.08
N ALA A 53 -5.11 -1.78 1.29
CA ALA A 53 -6.11 -1.76 0.22
C ALA A 53 -6.10 -0.42 -0.51
N CYS A 54 -6.15 0.70 0.23
CA CYS A 54 -6.06 2.05 -0.31
C CYS A 54 -4.73 2.28 -1.06
N ALA A 55 -3.60 1.83 -0.52
CA ALA A 55 -2.31 1.92 -1.21
C ALA A 55 -2.29 1.09 -2.51
N SER A 56 -2.90 -0.10 -2.50
CA SER A 56 -2.96 -0.98 -3.66
C SER A 56 -3.75 -0.37 -4.82
N LEU A 57 -4.78 0.44 -4.54
CA LEU A 57 -5.63 1.09 -5.54
C LEU A 57 -4.86 2.06 -6.43
N HIS A 58 -3.76 2.65 -5.95
CA HIS A 58 -2.85 3.44 -6.79
C HIS A 58 -2.26 2.62 -7.94
N THR A 59 -2.13 1.30 -7.76
CA THR A 59 -1.60 0.38 -8.77
C THR A 59 -2.68 -0.31 -9.61
N ALA A 60 -3.95 0.00 -9.37
CA ALA A 60 -5.07 -0.58 -10.11
C ALA A 60 -5.29 0.16 -11.44
N PRO A 61 -5.76 -0.55 -12.49
CA PRO A 61 -6.13 0.05 -13.76
C PRO A 61 -7.50 0.75 -13.65
N LEU A 62 -7.55 1.78 -12.81
CA LEU A 62 -8.75 2.61 -12.58
C LEU A 62 -8.55 3.96 -13.25
N ALA A 63 -9.66 4.65 -13.51
CA ALA A 63 -9.59 6.01 -14.03
C ALA A 63 -8.80 6.93 -13.07
N ARG A 64 -8.11 7.95 -13.58
CA ARG A 64 -7.33 8.90 -12.77
C ARG A 64 -8.21 9.61 -11.74
N THR A 65 -9.44 9.96 -12.12
CA THR A 65 -10.42 10.66 -11.29
C THR A 65 -11.36 9.72 -10.53
N ALA A 66 -11.09 8.41 -10.53
CA ALA A 66 -11.87 7.44 -9.76
C ALA A 66 -12.03 7.88 -8.29
N PHE A 67 -13.18 7.57 -7.70
CA PHE A 67 -13.53 7.97 -6.34
C PHE A 67 -13.47 9.49 -6.09
N LYS A 68 -13.99 10.30 -7.03
CA LYS A 68 -14.00 11.78 -6.97
C LYS A 68 -12.60 12.40 -6.82
N GLY A 69 -11.57 11.71 -7.29
CA GLY A 69 -10.18 12.16 -7.18
C GLY A 69 -9.59 12.01 -5.78
N SER A 70 -10.11 11.10 -4.95
CA SER A 70 -9.61 10.90 -3.57
C SER A 70 -8.17 10.38 -3.48
N PHE A 71 -7.60 9.93 -4.60
CA PHE A 71 -6.25 9.36 -4.72
C PHE A 71 -5.30 10.27 -5.50
N GLN A 72 -5.61 11.57 -5.62
CA GLN A 72 -4.76 12.56 -6.29
C GLN A 72 -3.57 12.98 -5.40
N PRO A 73 -2.46 13.47 -5.98
CA PRO A 73 -1.32 13.98 -5.23
C PRO A 73 -1.59 15.34 -4.56
N GLU A 74 -2.69 16.02 -4.89
CA GLU A 74 -3.11 17.29 -4.27
C GLU A 74 -3.28 17.12 -2.75
N TYR A 75 -2.44 17.81 -1.97
CA TYR A 75 -2.41 17.69 -0.53
C TYR A 75 -3.71 18.20 0.13
N MET A 76 -4.15 17.46 1.16
CA MET A 76 -5.23 17.73 2.11
C MET A 76 -6.70 17.68 1.63
N SER A 77 -7.08 18.20 0.46
CA SER A 77 -8.51 18.47 0.22
C SER A 77 -9.39 17.26 -0.14
N LYS A 78 -8.81 16.09 -0.48
CA LYS A 78 -9.56 14.93 -0.98
C LYS A 78 -9.12 13.58 -0.38
N ASN A 79 -8.39 13.56 0.73
CA ASN A 79 -7.92 12.29 1.30
C ASN A 79 -9.11 11.42 1.77
N PHE A 80 -9.10 10.13 1.43
CA PHE A 80 -10.10 9.17 1.90
C PHE A 80 -10.17 9.17 3.44
N LEU A 81 -11.37 9.43 3.98
CA LEU A 81 -11.66 9.55 5.42
C LEU A 81 -10.80 10.59 6.18
N PHE A 82 -10.26 11.62 5.52
CA PHE A 82 -9.38 12.64 6.12
C PHE A 82 -8.08 12.11 6.76
N LEU A 83 -7.82 10.80 6.71
CA LEU A 83 -6.71 10.12 7.38
C LEU A 83 -5.62 9.62 6.43
N ALA A 84 -5.84 9.71 5.11
CA ALA A 84 -4.88 9.31 4.07
C ALA A 84 -4.22 7.94 4.34
N PRO A 85 -5.02 6.86 4.50
CA PRO A 85 -4.51 5.55 4.94
C PRO A 85 -3.53 4.93 3.93
N ASP A 86 -3.65 5.27 2.65
CA ASP A 86 -2.67 4.93 1.61
C ASP A 86 -1.29 5.53 1.90
N ARG A 87 -1.23 6.79 2.33
CA ARG A 87 0.02 7.48 2.65
C ARG A 87 0.68 6.91 3.90
N MET A 88 -0.12 6.54 4.91
CA MET A 88 0.38 5.86 6.10
C MET A 88 1.06 4.53 5.74
N TRP A 89 0.46 3.74 4.86
CA TRP A 89 1.07 2.50 4.37
C TRP A 89 2.35 2.75 3.60
N LEU A 90 2.35 3.69 2.65
CA LEU A 90 3.53 4.02 1.84
C LEU A 90 4.69 4.51 2.72
N GLY A 91 4.43 5.41 3.67
CA GLY A 91 5.43 5.87 4.62
C GLY A 91 5.94 4.75 5.54
N PHE A 92 5.06 3.83 5.96
CA PHE A 92 5.47 2.64 6.68
C PHE A 92 6.43 1.78 5.85
N VAL A 93 6.10 1.45 4.61
CA VAL A 93 6.95 0.64 3.72
C VAL A 93 8.29 1.32 3.48
N GLN A 94 8.30 2.62 3.19
CA GLN A 94 9.53 3.41 3.05
C GLN A 94 10.38 3.30 4.32
N SER A 95 9.80 3.54 5.51
CA SER A 95 10.52 3.44 6.79
C SER A 95 11.12 2.06 7.04
N ARG A 96 10.41 0.99 6.70
CA ARG A 96 10.91 -0.38 6.87
C ARG A 96 12.04 -0.70 5.89
N SER A 97 11.92 -0.21 4.65
CA SER A 97 12.94 -0.38 3.61
C SER A 97 14.21 0.45 3.86
N ALA A 98 14.12 1.58 4.55
CA ALA A 98 15.28 2.36 4.97
C ALA A 98 15.95 1.82 6.26
N GLY A 99 15.17 1.14 7.09
CA GLY A 99 15.63 0.56 8.36
C GLY A 99 15.94 -0.93 8.26
N ALA A 100 15.21 -1.74 9.03
CA ALA A 100 15.52 -3.16 9.23
C ALA A 100 15.49 -4.03 7.97
N LEU A 101 14.84 -3.58 6.89
CA LEU A 101 14.78 -4.29 5.61
C LEU A 101 15.65 -3.61 4.53
N SER A 102 16.58 -2.73 4.92
CA SER A 102 17.47 -2.07 3.97
C SER A 102 18.42 -3.07 3.32
N VAL A 103 18.50 -2.99 1.99
CA VAL A 103 19.46 -3.76 1.20
C VAL A 103 20.51 -2.77 0.68
N ASN A 104 21.79 -3.09 0.87
CA ASN A 104 22.88 -2.29 0.32
C ASN A 104 22.83 -2.35 -1.21
N ASP A 105 22.89 -1.17 -1.83
CA ASP A 105 22.85 -0.99 -3.28
C ASP A 105 23.66 0.27 -3.62
N PRO A 106 24.94 0.13 -4.01
CA PRO A 106 25.86 1.26 -4.22
C PRO A 106 25.35 2.29 -5.24
N ASP A 107 24.50 1.84 -6.19
CA ASP A 107 23.96 2.67 -7.26
C ASP A 107 22.64 3.34 -6.87
N ALA A 108 22.08 3.04 -5.69
CA ALA A 108 20.82 3.60 -5.25
C ALA A 108 20.99 5.06 -4.80
N SER A 109 20.25 5.95 -5.48
CA SER A 109 20.15 7.37 -5.15
C SER A 109 18.99 7.63 -4.17
N SER A 110 19.26 8.42 -3.13
CA SER A 110 18.25 8.96 -2.22
C SER A 110 18.40 10.48 -2.12
N PRO A 111 17.30 11.25 -1.99
CA PRO A 111 17.36 12.66 -1.64
C PRO A 111 18.00 12.93 -0.26
N TYR A 112 18.04 11.91 0.60
CA TYR A 112 18.58 12.01 1.95
C TYR A 112 20.01 11.43 2.02
N PRO A 113 21.01 12.17 2.52
CA PRO A 113 22.41 11.72 2.58
C PRO A 113 22.63 10.41 3.34
N GLU A 114 21.91 10.21 4.45
CA GLU A 114 21.98 9.03 5.32
C GLU A 114 21.48 7.73 4.66
N ASP A 115 20.80 7.88 3.52
CA ASP A 115 20.12 6.82 2.78
C ASP A 115 20.79 6.52 1.44
N GLN A 116 21.91 7.19 1.13
CA GLN A 116 22.70 6.86 -0.05
C GLN A 116 23.28 5.44 0.04
N GLY A 117 23.32 4.75 -1.10
CA GLY A 117 23.82 3.38 -1.15
C GLY A 117 22.85 2.34 -0.57
N LYS A 118 21.59 2.72 -0.29
CA LYS A 118 20.54 1.80 0.18
C LYS A 118 19.39 1.72 -0.82
N ARG A 119 18.95 0.50 -1.12
CA ARG A 119 17.73 0.27 -1.91
C ARG A 119 16.49 0.50 -1.06
N ILE A 120 15.97 1.72 -1.13
CA ILE A 120 14.79 2.17 -0.38
C ILE A 120 13.57 2.22 -1.30
N PHE A 121 12.41 1.84 -0.76
CA PHE A 121 11.16 2.00 -1.45
C PHE A 121 10.77 3.48 -1.50
N ASP A 122 10.64 4.02 -2.72
CA ASP A 122 10.15 5.37 -3.00
C ASP A 122 10.83 6.48 -2.16
N PRO A 123 12.17 6.63 -2.23
CA PRO A 123 12.90 7.56 -1.36
C PRO A 123 12.47 9.02 -1.54
N ALA A 124 11.97 9.39 -2.72
CA ALA A 124 11.49 10.73 -3.05
C ALA A 124 9.96 10.92 -2.85
N GLY A 125 9.22 9.89 -2.44
CA GLY A 125 7.76 10.00 -2.24
C GLY A 125 6.95 10.19 -3.53
N GLU A 126 7.49 9.78 -4.67
CA GLU A 126 6.93 10.02 -6.00
C GLU A 126 5.90 8.97 -6.42
N PHE A 127 5.72 7.90 -5.64
CA PHE A 127 4.92 6.74 -6.02
C PHE A 127 3.53 7.12 -6.52
N VAL A 128 2.81 7.97 -5.77
CA VAL A 128 1.44 8.35 -6.14
C VAL A 128 1.42 9.24 -7.39
N ALA A 129 2.36 10.16 -7.54
CA ALA A 129 2.46 11.00 -8.73
C ALA A 129 2.76 10.14 -9.98
N LYS A 130 3.73 9.23 -9.87
CA LYS A 130 4.14 8.32 -10.95
C LYS A 130 3.02 7.39 -11.39
N TYR A 131 2.32 6.75 -10.46
CA TYR A 131 1.19 5.87 -10.79
C TYR A 131 -0.06 6.65 -11.22
N GLY A 132 -0.24 7.89 -10.75
CA GLY A 132 -1.25 8.81 -11.29
C GLY A 132 -1.00 9.15 -12.76
N GLN A 133 0.24 9.51 -13.10
CA GLN A 133 0.62 9.83 -14.47
C GLN A 133 0.47 8.62 -15.40
N ARG A 134 0.96 7.44 -14.99
CA ARG A 134 0.81 6.20 -15.77
C ARG A 134 -0.64 5.89 -16.13
N ARG A 135 -1.60 6.19 -15.24
CA ARG A 135 -3.02 6.01 -15.52
C ARG A 135 -3.54 7.02 -16.53
N ALA A 136 -3.12 8.29 -16.42
CA ALA A 136 -3.43 9.33 -17.39
C ALA A 136 -2.93 8.97 -18.80
N ASP A 137 -1.70 8.46 -18.89
CA ASP A 137 -1.10 8.05 -20.16
C ASP A 137 -1.87 6.88 -20.80
N LEU A 138 -2.31 5.91 -19.98
CA LEU A 138 -3.12 4.77 -20.44
C LEU A 138 -4.52 5.22 -20.92
N GLU A 139 -5.15 6.18 -20.25
CA GLU A 139 -6.41 6.77 -20.69
C GLU A 139 -6.25 7.45 -22.05
N ALA A 140 -5.23 8.30 -22.22
CA ALA A 140 -4.95 8.98 -23.48
C ALA A 140 -4.65 7.99 -24.62
N LEU A 141 -3.97 6.88 -24.33
CA LEU A 141 -3.73 5.81 -25.31
C LEU A 141 -5.02 5.08 -25.71
N ASN A 142 -5.91 4.82 -24.76
CA ASN A 142 -7.20 4.18 -25.04
C ASN A 142 -8.09 5.10 -25.89
N GLU A 143 -8.17 6.39 -25.57
CA GLU A 143 -8.91 7.39 -26.37
C GLU A 143 -8.38 7.46 -27.81
N LYS A 144 -7.06 7.47 -27.98
CA LYS A 144 -6.42 7.43 -29.30
C LYS A 144 -6.78 6.15 -30.05
N ASN A 145 -6.70 4.98 -29.41
CA ASN A 145 -7.02 3.70 -30.04
C ASN A 145 -8.49 3.58 -30.42
N ASP A 146 -9.41 4.07 -29.58
CA ASP A 146 -10.84 4.08 -29.89
C ASP A 146 -11.16 5.04 -31.04
N SER A 147 -10.49 6.21 -31.11
CA SER A 147 -10.62 7.13 -32.25
C SER A 147 -10.18 6.51 -33.60
N ILE A 148 -9.21 5.59 -33.56
CA ILE A 148 -8.75 4.83 -34.73
C ILE A 148 -9.78 3.74 -35.09
N ARG A 149 -10.43 3.13 -34.08
CA ARG A 149 -11.36 2.01 -34.26
C ARG A 149 -12.75 2.41 -34.76
N VAL A 150 -13.18 3.66 -34.52
CA VAL A 150 -14.52 4.16 -34.91
C VAL A 150 -14.63 4.53 -36.40
N LYS A 151 -13.55 4.48 -37.18
CA LYS A 151 -13.63 4.62 -38.66
C LYS A 151 -14.03 3.29 -39.31
N LYS A 152 -15.32 2.97 -39.33
CA LYS A 152 -15.94 2.04 -40.28
C LYS A 152 -17.26 2.60 -40.77
#